data_AF-A0A6G1LU04-F1
#
_entry.id   AF-A0A6G1LU04-F1
#
_cell.length_a   1.000
_cell.length_b   1.000
_cell.length_c   1.000
_cell.angle_alpha   90.00
_cell.angle_beta   90.00
_cell.angle_gamma   90.00
#
_symmetry.space_group_name_H-M   'P 1'
#
loop_
_entity.id
_entity.type
_entity.pdbx_description
1 polymer ?
#
loop_
_entity_poly.entity_id
_entity_poly.type
_entity_poly.pdbx_seq_one_letter_code
_entity_poly.pdbx_strand_id
1 'polypeptide(L)'
;MAFPPAQYFIYGSDSFTERPVSRSAYEDHSLWPKQIWLLPEGTRGLVPWIIVKSNSGYVFQSKGAPTGAAEGAVVAIVNQTLDPYISWIVEPATNDQDVFRYYDS
;
A
#
# COMPACT_ATOMS: atom_id res chain seq x y z
N MET A 1 -8.31 -1.59 16.82
CA MET A 1 -8.70 -2.79 16.06
C MET A 1 -7.51 -3.29 15.27
N ALA A 2 -7.40 -4.59 15.01
CA ALA A 2 -6.32 -5.15 14.21
C ALA A 2 -6.89 -5.71 12.91
N PHE A 3 -6.27 -5.40 11.77
CA PHE A 3 -6.66 -6.01 10.50
C PHE A 3 -6.35 -7.50 10.53
N PRO A 4 -7.34 -8.39 10.33
CA PRO A 4 -7.03 -9.79 10.09
C PRO A 4 -6.17 -9.93 8.82
N PRO A 5 -5.26 -10.91 8.74
CA PRO A 5 -4.53 -11.17 7.51
C PRO A 5 -5.50 -11.54 6.39
N ALA A 6 -5.69 -10.66 5.40
CA ALA A 6 -6.66 -10.83 4.34
C ALA A 6 -6.30 -10.00 3.10
N GLN A 7 -7.11 -10.16 2.05
CA GLN A 7 -7.08 -9.30 0.87
C GLN A 7 -7.96 -8.07 1.09
N TYR A 8 -7.41 -6.90 0.78
CA TYR A 8 -8.06 -5.61 0.95
C TYR A 8 -8.02 -4.80 -0.33
N PHE A 9 -9.03 -3.97 -0.54
CA PHE A 9 -8.98 -2.91 -1.54
C PHE A 9 -8.74 -1.59 -0.81
N ILE A 10 -7.62 -0.93 -1.12
CA ILE A 10 -7.23 0.32 -0.48
C ILE A 10 -7.63 1.47 -1.39
N TYR A 11 -8.38 2.42 -0.83
CA TYR A 11 -8.78 3.65 -1.49
C TYR A 11 -8.16 4.85 -0.77
N GLY A 12 -7.69 5.81 -1.55
CA GLY A 12 -7.28 7.13 -1.08
C GLY A 12 -8.30 8.17 -1.52
N SER A 13 -8.31 9.32 -0.88
CA SER A 13 -9.20 10.43 -1.21
C SER A 13 -8.40 11.73 -1.34
N ASP A 14 -8.60 12.45 -2.43
CA ASP A 14 -8.31 13.88 -2.52
C ASP A 14 -9.62 14.68 -2.44
N SER A 15 -10.16 14.74 -1.22
CA SER A 15 -11.23 15.66 -0.81
C SER A 15 -12.62 15.48 -1.45
N PHE A 16 -12.77 14.82 -2.60
CA PHE A 16 -14.07 14.67 -3.27
C PHE A 16 -14.34 13.30 -3.93
N THR A 17 -13.31 12.52 -4.27
CA THR A 17 -13.51 11.17 -4.84
C THR A 17 -12.53 10.14 -4.28
N GLU A 18 -13.08 8.95 -3.98
CA GLU A 18 -12.30 7.79 -3.60
C GLU A 18 -11.67 7.15 -4.84
N ARG A 19 -10.36 6.94 -4.79
CA ARG A 19 -9.59 6.38 -5.90
C ARG A 19 -8.74 5.20 -5.41
N PRO A 20 -8.62 4.12 -6.19
CA PRO A 20 -7.86 2.97 -5.77
C PRO A 20 -6.38 3.32 -5.68
N VAL A 21 -5.74 2.86 -4.61
CA VAL A 21 -4.30 3.01 -4.39
C VAL A 21 -3.63 1.72 -4.83
N SER A 22 -2.74 1.76 -5.82
CA SER A 22 -1.96 0.58 -6.23
C SER A 22 -0.81 0.93 -7.18
N ARG A 23 -0.16 -0.11 -7.69
CA ARG A 23 0.82 -0.04 -8.78
C ARG A 23 0.14 0.16 -10.14
N SER A 24 0.83 0.84 -11.05
CA SER A 24 0.40 1.00 -12.44
C SER A 24 0.17 -0.36 -13.12
N ALA A 25 -0.75 -0.42 -14.09
CA ALA A 25 -0.94 -1.61 -14.94
C ALA A 25 0.28 -1.87 -15.85
N TYR A 26 1.00 -0.81 -16.20
CA TYR A 26 2.19 -0.84 -17.04
C TYR A 26 3.38 -0.35 -16.23
N GLU A 27 4.35 -1.24 -16.02
CA GLU A 27 5.58 -0.98 -15.29
C GLU A 27 6.73 -1.55 -16.11
N ASP A 28 7.90 -0.93 -16.03
CA ASP A 28 9.09 -1.49 -16.61
C ASP A 28 9.51 -2.79 -15.88
N HIS A 29 10.28 -3.65 -16.55
CA HIS A 29 10.69 -4.95 -16.01
C HIS A 29 11.91 -4.90 -15.08
N SER A 30 12.41 -3.71 -14.74
CA SER A 30 13.50 -3.60 -13.78
C SER A 30 13.06 -3.98 -12.38
N LEU A 31 14.05 -4.34 -11.58
CA LEU A 31 13.91 -4.64 -10.16
C LEU A 31 13.97 -3.40 -9.26
N TRP A 32 13.98 -2.20 -9.85
CA TRP A 32 13.87 -0.95 -9.09
C TRP A 32 12.53 -0.88 -8.34
N PRO A 33 12.48 -0.21 -7.18
CA PRO A 33 11.24 0.02 -6.45
C PRO A 33 10.16 0.59 -7.36
N LYS A 34 8.94 0.08 -7.22
CA LYS A 34 7.80 0.48 -8.06
C LYS A 34 6.88 1.38 -7.28
N GLN A 35 6.64 2.58 -7.79
CA GLN A 35 5.84 3.57 -7.09
C GLN A 35 4.39 3.12 -6.89
N ILE A 36 3.86 3.39 -5.70
CA ILE A 36 2.44 3.24 -5.38
C ILE A 36 1.74 4.57 -5.70
N TRP A 37 0.68 4.50 -6.50
CA TRP A 37 -0.04 5.66 -7.00
C TRP A 37 -1.48 5.67 -6.51
N LEU A 38 -2.05 6.87 -6.40
CA LEU A 38 -3.48 7.08 -6.46
C LEU A 38 -3.91 7.00 -7.92
N LEU A 39 -4.58 5.91 -8.29
CA LEU A 39 -4.88 5.61 -9.68
C LEU A 39 -6.07 6.46 -10.20
N PRO A 40 -6.14 6.76 -11.51
CA PRO A 40 -7.27 7.48 -12.09
C PRO A 40 -8.62 6.78 -11.87
N GLU A 41 -9.69 7.57 -11.83
CA GLU A 41 -11.05 7.03 -11.83
C GLU A 41 -11.30 6.12 -13.04
N GLY A 42 -12.03 5.03 -12.83
CA GLY A 42 -12.34 4.07 -13.90
C GLY A 42 -11.16 3.17 -14.30
N THR A 43 -10.03 3.20 -13.57
CA THR A 43 -8.95 2.21 -13.76
C THR A 43 -9.51 0.81 -13.63
N ARG A 44 -9.47 0.03 -14.72
CA ARG A 44 -10.02 -1.32 -14.76
C ARG A 44 -9.19 -2.26 -13.88
N GLY A 45 -9.86 -2.89 -12.92
CA GLY A 45 -9.27 -3.89 -12.03
C GLY A 45 -8.93 -3.30 -10.67
N LEU A 46 -9.70 -3.69 -9.66
CA LEU A 46 -9.29 -3.50 -8.28
C LEU A 46 -8.12 -4.45 -8.03
N VAL A 47 -6.95 -3.90 -7.70
CA VAL A 47 -5.77 -4.70 -7.39
C VAL A 47 -5.80 -4.98 -5.90
N PRO A 48 -6.04 -6.23 -5.47
CA PRO A 48 -6.09 -6.56 -4.06
C PRO A 48 -4.70 -6.39 -3.44
N TRP A 49 -4.70 -5.81 -2.25
CA TRP A 49 -3.56 -5.75 -1.35
C TRP A 49 -3.61 -6.93 -0.40
N ILE A 50 -2.46 -7.47 -0.05
CA ILE A 50 -2.35 -8.43 1.06
C ILE A 50 -1.78 -7.66 2.25
N ILE A 51 -2.54 -7.60 3.34
CA ILE A 51 -2.11 -6.97 4.59
C ILE A 51 -1.86 -8.08 5.60
N VAL A 52 -0.64 -8.15 6.13
CA VAL A 52 -0.25 -9.16 7.12
C VAL A 52 0.28 -8.46 8.36
N LYS A 53 -0.20 -8.87 9.53
CA LYS A 53 0.30 -8.36 10.81
C LYS A 53 1.71 -8.91 11.10
N SER A 54 2.64 -8.03 11.44
CA SER A 54 3.99 -8.35 11.91
C SER A 54 4.13 -8.02 13.41
N ASN A 55 5.28 -8.33 14.00
CA ASN A 55 5.56 -7.96 15.40
C ASN A 55 5.65 -6.44 15.63
N SER A 56 5.98 -5.68 14.58
CA SER A 56 6.21 -4.23 14.63
C SER A 56 5.11 -3.41 13.95
N GLY A 57 4.07 -4.04 13.40
CA GLY A 57 2.99 -3.33 12.70
C GLY A 57 2.33 -4.23 11.65
N TYR A 58 2.27 -3.73 10.42
CA TYR A 58 1.67 -4.45 9.29
C TYR A 58 2.56 -4.35 8.05
N VAL A 59 2.68 -5.45 7.33
CA VAL A 59 3.30 -5.48 6.01
C VAL A 59 2.19 -5.41 4.96
N PHE A 60 2.26 -4.39 4.12
CA PHE A 60 1.35 -4.19 3.00
C PHE A 60 2.02 -4.71 1.74
N GLN A 61 1.31 -5.54 0.98
CA GLN A 61 1.82 -6.07 -0.27
C GLN A 61 0.92 -5.68 -1.42
N SER A 62 1.53 -5.14 -2.48
CA SER A 62 0.86 -4.81 -3.74
C SER A 62 1.45 -5.65 -4.87
N LYS A 63 0.59 -6.41 -5.55
CA LYS A 63 1.00 -7.36 -6.61
C LYS A 63 2.13 -8.30 -6.18
N GLY A 64 2.05 -8.80 -4.95
CA GLY A 64 3.01 -9.77 -4.38
C GLY A 64 4.34 -9.18 -3.88
N ALA A 65 4.55 -7.86 -3.95
CA ALA A 65 5.73 -7.20 -3.41
C ALA A 65 5.38 -6.39 -2.14
N PRO A 66 6.15 -6.51 -1.05
CA PRO A 66 5.93 -5.70 0.16
C PRO A 66 6.26 -4.23 -0.12
N THR A 67 5.66 -3.32 0.64
CA THR A 67 5.91 -1.88 0.48
C THR A 67 6.94 -1.32 1.46
N GLY A 68 7.56 -0.23 1.04
CA GLY A 68 8.52 0.58 1.77
C GLY A 68 8.31 2.06 1.49
N ALA A 69 9.23 2.88 1.99
CA ALA A 69 9.32 4.30 1.69
C ALA A 69 10.68 4.59 1.04
N ALA A 70 10.68 5.28 -0.09
CA ALA A 70 11.88 5.70 -0.81
C ALA A 70 11.67 7.11 -1.36
N GLU A 71 12.64 8.00 -1.15
CA GLU A 71 12.61 9.38 -1.68
C GLU A 71 11.32 10.17 -1.36
N GLY A 72 10.70 9.91 -0.21
CA GLY A 72 9.45 10.56 0.21
C GLY A 72 8.18 10.00 -0.45
N ALA A 73 8.28 8.87 -1.17
CA ALA A 73 7.15 8.17 -1.77
C ALA A 73 6.98 6.75 -1.20
N VAL A 74 5.74 6.26 -1.22
CA VAL A 74 5.45 4.85 -0.94
C VAL A 74 5.75 4.03 -2.19
N VAL A 75 6.54 2.97 -2.03
CA VAL A 75 7.01 2.11 -3.13
C VAL A 75 6.80 0.64 -2.80
N ALA A 76 6.61 -0.19 -3.81
CA ALA A 76 6.68 -1.64 -3.71
C ALA A 76 8.13 -2.09 -3.94
N ILE A 77 8.68 -2.82 -2.98
CA ILE A 77 10.04 -3.34 -2.97
C ILE A 77 10.05 -4.68 -3.72
N VAL A 78 10.30 -4.61 -5.03
CA VAL A 78 10.35 -5.80 -5.90
C VAL A 78 11.65 -6.58 -5.69
N ASN A 79 12.73 -5.90 -5.28
CA ASN A 79 13.99 -6.52 -4.94
C ASN A 79 14.36 -6.32 -3.47
N GLN A 80 14.16 -7.37 -2.69
CA GLN A 80 14.40 -7.35 -1.23
C GLN A 80 15.89 -7.29 -0.85
N THR A 81 16.81 -7.39 -1.81
CA THR A 81 18.25 -7.25 -1.54
C THR A 81 18.76 -5.82 -1.69
N LEU A 82 18.04 -4.96 -2.41
CA LEU A 82 18.44 -3.58 -2.66
C LEU A 82 17.87 -2.63 -1.61
N ASP A 83 16.62 -2.86 -1.20
CA ASP A 83 15.92 -1.97 -0.27
C ASP A 83 15.16 -2.79 0.78
N PRO A 84 15.18 -2.38 2.06
CA PRO A 84 14.33 -2.99 3.07
C PRO A 84 12.88 -2.56 2.88
N TYR A 85 11.94 -3.50 3.00
CA TYR A 85 10.54 -3.15 3.25
C TYR A 85 10.37 -2.66 4.69
N ILE A 86 9.27 -1.95 4.96
CA ILE A 86 8.97 -1.45 6.31
C ILE A 86 7.69 -2.08 6.85
N SER A 87 7.57 -2.08 8.17
CA SER A 87 6.28 -2.34 8.82
C SER A 87 5.57 -1.01 9.03
N TRP A 88 4.31 -0.95 8.62
CA TRP A 88 3.48 0.23 8.75
C TRP A 88 2.71 0.17 10.06
N ILE A 89 2.67 1.29 10.77
CA ILE A 89 1.74 1.48 11.88
C ILE A 89 0.42 1.94 11.26
N VAL A 90 -0.67 1.26 11.65
CA VAL A 90 -2.00 1.54 11.11
C VAL A 90 -2.92 1.91 12.25
N GLU A 91 -3.42 3.14 12.23
CA GLU A 91 -4.31 3.69 13.25
C GLU A 91 -5.61 4.16 12.61
N PRO A 92 -6.77 3.91 13.23
CA PRO A 92 -8.02 4.45 12.75
C PRO A 92 -7.97 6.00 12.76
N ALA A 93 -8.31 6.61 11.64
CA ALA A 93 -8.24 8.06 11.43
C ALA A 93 -9.41 8.82 12.09
N THR A 94 -10.53 8.13 12.32
CA THR A 94 -11.79 8.61 12.91
C THR A 94 -12.47 7.49 13.72
N ASN A 95 -13.64 7.76 14.33
CA ASN A 95 -14.51 6.71 14.89
C ASN A 95 -15.11 5.78 13.81
N ASP A 96 -14.79 5.98 12.52
CA ASP A 96 -15.18 5.07 11.45
C ASP A 96 -14.24 3.87 11.38
N GLN A 97 -14.82 2.69 11.15
CA GLN A 97 -14.10 1.42 11.22
C GLN A 97 -13.18 1.17 10.02
N ASP A 98 -13.32 1.96 8.94
CA ASP A 98 -12.69 1.70 7.63
C ASP A 98 -11.70 2.79 7.17
N VAL A 99 -11.46 3.83 7.98
CA VAL A 99 -10.54 4.92 7.63
C VAL A 99 -9.29 4.84 8.49
N PHE A 100 -8.11 4.81 7.86
CA PHE A 100 -6.85 4.61 8.56
C PHE A 100 -5.76 5.58 8.11
N ARG A 101 -4.90 5.97 9.04
CA ARG A 101 -3.66 6.71 8.78
C ARG A 101 -2.47 5.76 8.84
N TYR A 102 -1.49 6.03 7.99
CA TYR A 102 -0.28 5.24 7.86
C TYR A 102 0.93 6.14 8.07
N TYR A 103 1.86 5.68 8.89
CA TYR A 103 3.15 6.33 9.12
C TYR A 103 4.25 5.27 9.06
N ASP A 104 5.46 5.68 8.65
CA ASP A 104 6.65 4.86 8.78
C ASP A 104 7.01 4.71 10.26
N SER A 105 7.43 3.50 10.64
CA SER A 105 7.84 3.16 12.01
C SER A 105 9.31 3.49 12.26
#